data_AF-S3UVT3-F1
#
_entry.id   AF-S3UVT3-F1
#
_cell.length_a   1.000
_cell.length_b   1.000
_cell.length_c   1.000
_cell.angle_alpha   90.00
_cell.angle_beta   90.00
_cell.angle_gamma   90.00
#
_symmetry.space_group_name_H-M   'P 1'
#
loop_
_entity.id
_entity.type
_entity.pdbx_description
1 polymer ?
#
loop_
_entity_poly.entity_id
_entity_poly.type
_entity_poly.pdbx_seq_one_letter_code
_entity_poly.pdbx_strand_id
1 'polypeptide(L)'
;MNPEEDPLLQTKLEFSDAFRTAYREFFGDEKEFQYELYELKSEESGPKGGWATFTIRNPSGGRSIVFRFDPVSGAFYAMLKIQVMPGEEDWSLDSFFERNGFANTNFLDVKRSAGEWLFHSLARHYLGTIFTYCPRILESDYILE
;
A
#
# COMPACT_ATOMS: atom_id res chain seq x y z
N MET A 1 -25.46 -20.09 9.16
CA MET A 1 -25.68 -18.91 8.30
C MET A 1 -25.02 -19.21 6.98
N ASN A 2 -25.75 -19.16 5.86
CA ASN A 2 -25.10 -19.17 4.55
C ASN A 2 -24.70 -17.72 4.28
N PRO A 3 -23.39 -17.40 4.30
CA PRO A 3 -22.94 -16.09 3.86
C PRO A 3 -23.18 -16.06 2.36
N GLU A 4 -24.00 -15.13 1.88
CA GLU A 4 -23.81 -14.67 0.51
C GLU A 4 -22.35 -14.20 0.45
N GLU A 5 -21.52 -14.90 -0.33
CA GLU A 5 -20.10 -14.58 -0.51
C GLU A 5 -20.01 -13.09 -0.82
N ASP A 6 -19.29 -12.32 0.01
CA ASP A 6 -19.08 -10.89 -0.24
C ASP A 6 -18.61 -10.73 -1.69
N PRO A 7 -19.42 -10.12 -2.58
CA PRO A 7 -19.14 -10.10 -4.02
C PRO A 7 -17.86 -9.32 -4.33
N LEU A 8 -17.33 -8.56 -3.37
CA LEU A 8 -16.10 -7.79 -3.46
C LEU A 8 -14.90 -8.51 -2.83
N LEU A 9 -15.11 -9.65 -2.18
CA LEU A 9 -14.05 -10.42 -1.51
C LEU A 9 -12.95 -10.82 -2.49
N GLN A 10 -13.34 -11.28 -3.68
CA GLN A 10 -12.39 -11.68 -4.72
C GLN A 10 -11.49 -10.51 -5.13
N THR A 11 -12.06 -9.33 -5.39
CA THR A 11 -11.29 -8.13 -5.73
C THR A 11 -10.36 -7.68 -4.59
N LYS A 12 -10.81 -7.78 -3.33
CA LYS A 12 -9.96 -7.47 -2.16
C LYS A 12 -8.80 -8.45 -2.02
N LEU A 13 -9.01 -9.73 -2.34
CA LEU A 13 -7.96 -10.75 -2.37
C LEU A 13 -6.95 -10.46 -3.48
N GLU A 14 -7.41 -10.22 -4.70
CA GLU A 14 -6.56 -9.85 -5.84
C GLU A 14 -5.70 -8.61 -5.55
N PHE A 15 -6.29 -7.60 -4.93
CA PHE A 15 -5.55 -6.43 -4.45
C PHE A 15 -4.43 -6.81 -3.48
N SER A 16 -4.74 -7.60 -2.47
CA SER A 16 -3.78 -7.99 -1.43
C SER A 16 -2.64 -8.85 -2.01
N ASP A 17 -2.99 -9.82 -2.85
CA ASP A 17 -2.06 -10.73 -3.50
C ASP A 17 -1.13 -9.98 -4.47
N ALA A 18 -1.64 -9.02 -5.22
CA ALA A 18 -0.83 -8.21 -6.13
C ALA A 18 0.22 -7.38 -5.38
N PHE A 19 -0.16 -6.74 -4.28
CA PHE A 19 0.76 -5.94 -3.47
C PHE A 19 1.78 -6.80 -2.74
N ARG A 20 1.37 -7.94 -2.18
CA ARG A 20 2.29 -8.91 -1.55
C ARG A 20 3.30 -9.47 -2.55
N THR A 21 2.84 -9.85 -3.75
CA THR A 21 3.70 -10.38 -4.80
C THR A 21 4.71 -9.34 -5.28
N ALA A 22 4.26 -8.11 -5.55
CA ALA A 22 5.15 -7.03 -5.95
C ALA A 22 6.12 -6.64 -4.83
N TYR A 23 5.69 -6.66 -3.57
CA TYR A 23 6.60 -6.43 -2.44
C TYR A 23 7.77 -7.41 -2.46
N ARG A 24 7.48 -8.72 -2.62
CA ARG A 24 8.53 -9.74 -2.70
C ARG A 24 9.42 -9.59 -3.93
N GLU A 25 8.86 -9.12 -5.04
CA GLU A 25 9.62 -8.82 -6.28
C GLU A 25 10.69 -7.74 -6.03
N PHE A 26 10.39 -6.69 -5.28
CA PHE A 26 11.32 -5.56 -5.06
C PHE A 26 12.16 -5.67 -3.78
N PHE A 27 11.60 -6.18 -2.69
CA PHE A 27 12.19 -6.14 -1.35
C PHE A 27 12.59 -7.51 -0.80
N GLY A 28 12.35 -8.61 -1.52
CA GLY A 28 12.70 -9.95 -1.06
C GLY A 28 11.75 -10.51 0.00
N ASP A 29 12.23 -11.47 0.81
CA ASP A 29 11.41 -12.10 1.85
C ASP A 29 11.24 -11.16 3.05
N GLU A 30 10.04 -11.17 3.62
CA GLU A 30 9.59 -10.34 4.75
C GLU A 30 10.52 -10.50 5.96
N LYS A 31 11.11 -11.69 6.10
CA LYS A 31 12.02 -12.07 7.19
C LYS A 31 13.42 -11.47 7.09
N GLU A 32 13.84 -11.03 5.91
CA GLU A 32 15.20 -10.50 5.71
C GLU A 32 15.34 -9.06 6.25
N PHE A 33 14.25 -8.28 6.24
CA PHE A 33 14.25 -6.86 6.61
C PHE A 33 13.45 -6.53 7.88
N GLN A 34 12.93 -7.55 8.59
CA GLN A 34 12.08 -7.39 9.78
C GLN A 34 10.84 -6.50 9.57
N TYR A 35 10.42 -6.30 8.32
CA TYR A 35 9.19 -5.57 8.02
C TYR A 35 7.98 -6.45 8.28
N GLU A 36 6.97 -5.84 8.88
CA GLU A 36 5.69 -6.47 9.14
C GLU A 36 4.73 -6.10 8.00
N LEU A 37 4.12 -7.13 7.40
CA LEU A 37 3.06 -6.95 6.41
C LEU A 37 1.70 -7.19 7.06
N TYR A 38 0.81 -6.21 6.93
CA TYR A 38 -0.55 -6.31 7.42
C TYR A 38 -1.56 -6.19 6.27
N GLU A 39 -2.57 -7.03 6.32
CA GLU A 39 -3.74 -6.95 5.45
C GLU A 39 -4.96 -6.81 6.34
N LEU A 40 -5.72 -5.73 6.13
CA LEU A 40 -6.99 -5.52 6.80
C LEU A 40 -8.06 -5.38 5.74
N LYS A 41 -9.19 -6.06 5.96
CA LYS A 41 -10.36 -6.00 5.09
C LYS A 41 -11.53 -5.65 5.99
N SER A 42 -12.32 -4.66 5.58
CA SER A 42 -13.54 -4.37 6.32
C SER A 42 -14.57 -5.46 6.03
N GLU A 43 -15.05 -6.11 7.10
CA GLU A 43 -16.16 -7.06 7.08
C GLU A 43 -17.51 -6.35 7.12
N GLU A 44 -17.54 -5.05 7.41
CA GLU A 44 -18.77 -4.28 7.47
C GLU A 44 -19.34 -4.03 6.07
N SER A 45 -20.66 -4.01 5.99
CA SER A 45 -21.42 -3.63 4.79
C SER A 45 -21.77 -2.13 4.82
N GLY A 46 -21.90 -1.50 3.66
CA GLY A 46 -22.30 -0.09 3.54
C GLY A 46 -21.14 0.91 3.39
N PRO A 47 -21.38 2.24 3.49
CA PRO A 47 -20.42 3.28 3.07
C PRO A 47 -19.16 3.42 3.94
N LYS A 48 -19.10 2.77 5.11
CA LYS A 48 -17.90 2.67 5.95
C LYS A 48 -17.19 1.30 5.81
N GLY A 49 -17.86 0.38 5.13
CA GLY A 49 -17.45 -0.99 4.90
C GLY A 49 -16.76 -1.19 3.55
N GLY A 50 -16.37 -2.42 3.25
CA GLY A 50 -16.01 -2.81 1.89
C GLY A 50 -14.59 -2.47 1.40
N TRP A 51 -13.75 -1.77 2.16
CA TRP A 51 -12.36 -1.48 1.76
C TRP A 51 -11.37 -2.62 2.10
N ALA A 52 -10.22 -2.61 1.43
CA ALA A 52 -9.05 -3.41 1.76
C ALA A 52 -7.79 -2.53 1.89
N THR A 53 -6.88 -2.92 2.77
CA THR A 53 -5.57 -2.28 2.93
C THR A 53 -4.45 -3.30 2.93
N PHE A 54 -3.32 -2.90 2.35
CA PHE A 54 -2.04 -3.58 2.48
C PHE A 54 -1.04 -2.59 3.09
N THR A 55 -0.44 -2.96 4.21
CA THR A 55 0.44 -2.09 4.99
C THR A 55 1.80 -2.75 5.16
N ILE A 56 2.87 -1.98 4.93
CA ILE A 56 4.25 -2.36 5.23
C ILE A 56 4.72 -1.48 6.38
N ARG A 57 5.15 -2.08 7.48
CA ARG A 57 5.61 -1.37 8.67
C ARG A 57 6.97 -1.87 9.10
N ASN A 58 7.83 -0.95 9.52
CA ASN A 58 8.97 -1.30 10.35
C ASN A 58 8.57 -1.13 11.83
N PRO A 59 8.55 -2.19 12.65
CA PRO A 59 8.15 -2.08 14.06
C PRO A 59 9.11 -1.20 14.89
N SER A 60 10.36 -1.06 14.46
CA SER A 60 11.36 -0.17 15.07
C SER A 60 11.33 1.25 14.49
N GLY A 61 10.54 1.48 13.44
CA GLY A 61 10.29 2.79 12.86
C GLY A 61 8.93 3.36 13.26
N GLY A 62 8.85 4.70 13.30
CA GLY A 62 7.60 5.44 13.38
C GLY A 62 6.90 5.58 12.02
N ARG A 63 7.28 4.79 11.01
CA ARG A 63 6.83 4.96 9.62
C ARG A 63 6.18 3.69 9.09
N SER A 64 5.09 3.85 8.35
CA SER A 64 4.47 2.75 7.60
C SER A 64 3.97 3.23 6.24
N ILE A 65 4.02 2.33 5.26
CA ILE A 65 3.42 2.57 3.94
C ILE A 65 2.08 1.84 3.93
N VAL A 66 1.02 2.55 3.55
CA VAL A 66 -0.33 2.00 3.49
C VAL A 66 -0.88 2.20 2.08
N PHE A 67 -1.32 1.10 1.49
CA PHE A 67 -2.12 1.09 0.26
C PHE A 67 -3.54 0.71 0.62
N ARG A 68 -4.50 1.49 0.15
CA ARG A 68 -5.93 1.26 0.40
C ARG A 68 -6.68 1.23 -0.92
N PHE A 69 -7.57 0.25 -1.05
CA PHE A 69 -8.51 0.17 -2.15
C PHE A 69 -9.94 0.11 -1.62
N ASP A 70 -10.80 0.94 -2.19
CA ASP A 70 -12.24 0.89 -2.03
C ASP A 70 -12.88 0.38 -3.33
N PRO A 71 -13.33 -0.89 -3.38
CA PRO A 71 -13.97 -1.48 -4.55
C PRO A 71 -15.31 -0.84 -4.91
N VAL A 72 -16.02 -0.22 -3.95
CA VAL A 72 -17.34 0.38 -4.21
C VAL A 72 -17.19 1.65 -5.05
N SER A 73 -16.22 2.49 -4.68
CA SER A 73 -15.92 3.73 -5.41
C SER A 73 -14.84 3.57 -6.49
N GLY A 74 -14.14 2.44 -6.52
CA GLY A 74 -12.95 2.25 -7.33
C GLY A 74 -11.80 3.18 -6.96
N ALA A 75 -11.81 3.71 -5.73
CA ALA A 75 -10.81 4.64 -5.23
C ALA A 75 -9.60 3.88 -4.68
N PHE A 76 -8.42 4.43 -4.96
CA PHE A 76 -7.15 3.90 -4.50
C PHE A 76 -6.35 5.02 -3.83
N TYR A 77 -5.69 4.69 -2.73
CA TYR A 77 -4.87 5.63 -1.96
C TYR A 77 -3.55 4.97 -1.57
N ALA A 78 -2.45 5.70 -1.74
CA ALA A 78 -1.12 5.33 -1.28
C ALA A 78 -0.59 6.40 -0.32
N MET A 79 -0.27 6.00 0.91
CA MET A 79 0.07 6.91 2.00
C MET A 79 1.34 6.46 2.70
N LEU A 80 2.18 7.43 3.07
CA LEU A 80 3.20 7.29 4.09
C LEU A 80 2.60 7.79 5.40
N LYS A 81 2.41 6.89 6.36
CA LYS A 81 2.02 7.25 7.73
C LYS A 81 3.27 7.49 8.56
N ILE A 82 3.31 8.61 9.27
CA ILE A 82 4.41 9.00 10.15
C ILE A 82 3.85 9.24 11.55
N GLN A 83 4.35 8.48 12.53
CA GLN A 83 4.09 8.69 13.93
C GLN A 83 4.85 9.95 14.40
N VAL A 84 4.11 10.96 14.84
CA VAL A 84 4.63 12.20 15.41
C VAL A 84 4.19 12.32 16.88
N MET A 85 4.81 13.21 17.66
CA MET A 85 4.34 13.50 19.02
C MET A 85 3.82 14.94 19.11
N PRO A 86 2.52 15.17 19.40
CA PRO A 86 1.44 14.17 19.54
C PRO A 86 0.75 13.87 18.19
N GLY A 87 0.63 12.59 17.81
CA GLY A 87 -0.31 12.15 16.77
C GLY A 87 0.28 11.30 15.63
N GLU A 88 -0.45 11.23 14.53
CA GLU A 88 -0.04 10.54 13.30
C GLU A 88 -0.33 11.48 12.12
N GLU A 89 0.60 11.54 11.17
CA GLU A 89 0.43 12.28 9.92
C GLU A 89 0.35 11.32 8.74
N ASP A 90 -0.62 11.59 7.84
CA ASP A 90 -0.82 10.83 6.61
C ASP A 90 -0.35 11.66 5.41
N TRP A 91 0.73 11.22 4.75
CA TRP A 91 1.30 11.91 3.60
C TRP A 91 0.98 11.14 2.31
N SER A 92 0.42 11.83 1.30
CA SER A 92 0.15 11.23 -0.02
C SER A 92 1.46 10.87 -0.73
N LEU A 93 1.64 9.60 -1.10
CA LEU A 93 2.80 9.15 -1.87
C LEU A 93 2.80 9.72 -3.29
N ASP A 94 1.62 9.90 -3.91
CA ASP A 94 1.51 10.53 -5.24
C ASP A 94 2.08 11.95 -5.23
N SER A 95 1.61 12.78 -4.30
CA SER A 95 2.07 14.16 -4.14
C SER A 95 3.57 14.21 -3.80
N PHE A 96 4.04 13.26 -2.99
CA PHE A 96 5.44 13.16 -2.64
C PHE A 96 6.32 12.79 -3.85
N PHE A 97 5.93 11.81 -4.65
CA PHE A 97 6.70 11.39 -5.84
C PHE A 97 6.70 12.46 -6.92
N GLU A 98 5.55 13.10 -7.17
CA GLU A 98 5.44 14.17 -8.16
C GLU A 98 6.34 15.36 -7.82
N ARG A 99 6.27 15.85 -6.58
CA ARG A 99 7.06 17.02 -6.12
C ARG A 99 8.56 16.81 -6.20
N ASN A 100 9.01 15.56 -6.06
CA ASN A 100 10.43 15.22 -6.08
C ASN A 100 10.90 14.64 -7.42
N GLY A 101 10.02 14.52 -8.42
CA GLY A 101 10.35 13.96 -9.72
C GLY A 101 10.74 12.47 -9.67
N PHE A 102 10.25 11.72 -8.67
CA PHE A 102 10.57 10.30 -8.50
C PHE A 102 9.78 9.38 -9.44
N ALA A 103 8.74 9.89 -10.09
CA ALA A 103 7.93 9.13 -11.03
C ALA A 103 7.79 9.87 -12.37
N ASN A 104 8.14 9.18 -13.46
CA ASN A 104 7.91 9.68 -14.83
C ASN A 104 6.44 9.56 -15.26
N THR A 105 5.68 8.68 -14.61
CA THR A 105 4.27 8.40 -14.88
C THR A 105 3.49 8.62 -13.58
N ASN A 106 2.44 9.43 -13.61
CA ASN A 106 1.60 9.63 -12.42
C ASN A 106 0.56 8.51 -12.26
N PHE A 107 -0.10 8.48 -11.10
CA PHE A 107 -1.17 7.53 -10.78
C PHE A 107 -2.27 7.44 -11.84
N LEU A 108 -2.74 8.56 -12.38
CA LEU A 108 -3.85 8.58 -13.35
C LEU A 108 -3.46 7.90 -14.65
N ASP A 109 -2.22 8.08 -15.09
CA ASP A 109 -1.70 7.47 -16.30
C ASP A 109 -1.50 5.96 -16.12
N VAL A 110 -0.97 5.53 -14.96
CA VAL A 110 -0.88 4.10 -14.61
C VAL A 110 -2.27 3.47 -14.61
N LYS A 111 -3.24 4.06 -13.90
CA LYS A 111 -4.62 3.55 -13.82
C LYS A 111 -5.27 3.43 -15.20
N ARG A 112 -5.06 4.38 -16.12
CA ARG A 112 -5.60 4.34 -17.49
C ARG A 112 -4.99 3.22 -18.33
N SER A 113 -3.70 2.94 -18.14
CA SER A 113 -2.97 1.93 -18.92
C SER A 113 -3.12 0.50 -18.41
N ALA A 114 -3.58 0.32 -17.17
CA ALA A 114 -3.42 -0.96 -16.47
C ALA A 114 -4.36 -2.09 -16.92
N GLY A 115 -5.53 -1.76 -17.49
CA GLY A 115 -6.51 -2.76 -17.92
C GLY A 115 -6.87 -3.76 -16.82
N GLU A 116 -6.85 -5.05 -17.15
CA GLU A 116 -7.11 -6.16 -16.21
C GLU A 116 -6.02 -6.30 -15.12
N TRP A 117 -4.83 -5.73 -15.34
CA TRP A 117 -3.68 -5.84 -14.43
C TRP A 117 -3.58 -4.63 -13.49
N LEU A 118 -4.72 -4.05 -13.10
CA LEU A 118 -4.78 -2.81 -12.32
C LEU A 118 -3.92 -2.85 -11.05
N PHE A 119 -4.17 -3.83 -10.17
CA PHE A 119 -3.46 -3.88 -8.88
C PHE A 119 -1.98 -4.18 -9.04
N HIS A 120 -1.59 -5.06 -9.96
CA HIS A 120 -0.18 -5.33 -10.23
C HIS A 120 0.54 -4.10 -10.80
N SER A 121 -0.12 -3.34 -11.69
CA SER A 121 0.46 -2.12 -12.27
C SER A 121 0.64 -1.03 -11.21
N LEU A 122 -0.36 -0.85 -10.34
CA LEU A 122 -0.25 0.07 -9.20
C LEU A 122 0.83 -0.38 -8.22
N ALA A 123 0.82 -1.64 -7.80
CA ALA A 123 1.81 -2.16 -6.86
C ALA A 123 3.24 -1.99 -7.38
N ARG A 124 3.49 -2.33 -8.65
CA ARG A 124 4.81 -2.13 -9.28
C ARG A 124 5.19 -0.67 -9.40
N HIS A 125 4.24 0.20 -9.74
CA HIS A 125 4.49 1.63 -9.81
C HIS A 125 4.96 2.17 -8.45
N TYR A 126 4.19 1.95 -7.37
CA TYR A 126 4.54 2.50 -6.06
C TYR A 126 5.77 1.81 -5.46
N LEU A 127 5.79 0.48 -5.41
CA LEU A 127 6.88 -0.26 -4.77
C LEU A 127 8.18 -0.14 -5.57
N GLY A 128 8.13 -0.12 -6.90
CA GLY A 128 9.29 0.13 -7.75
C GLY A 128 9.83 1.55 -7.58
N THR A 129 8.96 2.56 -7.48
CA THR A 129 9.38 3.94 -7.20
C THR A 129 10.05 4.04 -5.83
N ILE A 130 9.46 3.41 -4.79
CA ILE A 130 10.04 3.38 -3.44
C ILE A 130 11.39 2.68 -3.45
N PHE A 131 11.47 1.48 -4.02
CA PHE A 131 12.71 0.72 -4.10
C PHE A 131 13.82 1.51 -4.81
N THR A 132 13.48 2.19 -5.89
CA THR A 132 14.45 2.94 -6.71
C THR A 132 14.93 4.22 -6.04
N TYR A 133 14.01 5.03 -5.50
CA TYR A 133 14.32 6.41 -5.08
C TYR A 133 14.27 6.62 -3.57
N CYS A 134 13.58 5.76 -2.84
CA CYS A 134 13.39 5.88 -1.40
C CYS A 134 13.64 4.55 -0.66
N PRO A 135 14.75 3.83 -0.92
CA PRO A 135 14.99 2.50 -0.33
C PRO A 135 15.03 2.52 1.20
N ARG A 136 15.30 3.69 1.80
CA ARG A 136 15.40 3.91 3.25
C ARG A 136 14.10 4.47 3.88
N ILE A 137 12.99 4.54 3.13
CA ILE A 137 11.75 5.18 3.59
C ILE A 137 11.14 4.49 4.82
N LEU A 138 11.41 3.19 5.00
CA LEU A 138 11.00 2.38 6.14
C LEU A 138 12.15 2.03 7.09
N GLU A 139 13.30 2.68 7.00
CA GLU A 139 14.37 2.42 7.97
C GLU A 139 13.97 2.84 9.38
N SER A 140 14.57 2.15 10.36
CA SER A 140 14.37 2.44 11.77
C SER A 140 14.76 3.89 12.08
N ASP A 141 13.94 4.58 12.89
CA ASP A 141 14.25 5.93 13.36
C ASP A 141 15.31 5.93 14.46
N TYR A 142 15.53 4.76 15.09
CA TYR A 142 16.48 4.56 16.18
C TYR A 142 17.21 3.23 16.00
N ILE A 143 18.49 3.20 16.32
CA ILE A 143 19.25 1.96 16.49
C ILE A 143 19.06 1.55 17.94
N LEU A 144 18.44 0.41 18.19
CA LEU A 144 18.42 -0.19 19.52
C LEU A 144 19.82 -0.79 19.76
N GLU A 145 20.58 -0.18 20.66
CA GLU A 145 21.85 -0.74 21.18
C GLU A 145 21.62 -1.96 22.07
#